data_AF-A0AAN6EFF8-F1
#
_entry.id   AF-A0AAN6EFF8-F1
#
_cell.length_a   1.000
_cell.length_b   1.000
_cell.length_c   1.000
_cell.angle_alpha   90.00
_cell.angle_beta   90.00
_cell.angle_gamma   90.00
#
_symmetry.space_group_name_H-M   'P 1'
#
loop_
_entity.id
_entity.type
_entity.pdbx_description
1 polymer ?
#
loop_
_entity_poly.entity_id
_entity_poly.type
_entity_poly.pdbx_seq_one_letter_code
_entity_poly.pdbx_strand_id
1 'polypeptide(L)'
;MLGRTFRAAVRQRMGYAGATRRAIGVGVAVRSPIVWHIQCLRQHGVRHSSTQSAATGSEPGASSSIDVAASTSNVLATVREYRQKYPSCVLLVRVGDFYELYYEQADDVGGDVLGLQVVDKKFKSGSVRFTGFPVHTLLRHVETMVVKHRLSVALCEQFQESGRRAFTRRVTRVITPGTLIDDECLATTRVHNFILCIAR
;
A
#
# COMPACT_ATOMS: atom_id res chain seq x y z
N MET A 1 -1.33 -7.08 75.29
CA MET A 1 0.08 -7.06 75.66
C MET A 1 0.91 -6.82 74.41
N LEU A 2 1.69 -5.73 74.43
CA LEU A 2 2.87 -5.33 73.63
C LEU A 2 2.97 -5.81 72.17
N GLY A 3 3.19 -4.99 71.14
CA GLY A 3 3.94 -3.74 71.05
C GLY A 3 4.86 -3.86 69.81
N ARG A 4 4.74 -2.96 68.82
CA ARG A 4 5.77 -1.98 68.37
C ARG A 4 7.14 -2.60 68.01
N THR A 5 7.88 -2.32 66.93
CA THR A 5 8.08 -1.17 66.03
C THR A 5 9.39 -1.49 65.28
N PHE A 6 9.58 -1.09 64.02
CA PHE A 6 10.69 -0.18 63.68
C PHE A 6 10.62 0.31 62.22
N ARG A 7 10.50 1.63 62.08
CA ARG A 7 10.80 2.42 60.89
C ARG A 7 12.32 2.52 60.73
N ALA A 8 12.82 2.52 59.50
CA ALA A 8 14.05 3.24 59.17
C ALA A 8 13.88 3.93 57.81
N ALA A 9 13.74 5.25 57.87
CA ALA A 9 13.87 6.16 56.76
C ALA A 9 15.33 6.61 56.68
N VAL A 10 15.92 6.65 55.48
CA VAL A 10 17.04 7.55 55.19
C VAL A 10 16.80 8.19 53.83
N ARG A 11 16.55 9.49 53.89
CA ARG A 11 16.45 10.43 52.78
C ARG A 11 17.65 11.36 52.90
N GLN A 12 18.54 11.37 51.92
CA GLN A 12 19.50 12.44 51.61
C GLN A 12 19.92 12.28 50.15
N ARG A 13 20.35 13.28 49.37
CA ARG A 13 20.07 14.71 49.19
C ARG A 13 20.90 15.07 47.94
N MET A 14 20.30 15.84 47.02
CA MET A 14 20.90 16.74 46.01
C MET A 14 22.30 16.46 45.40
N GLY A 15 22.33 16.46 44.06
CA GLY A 15 23.52 16.79 43.28
C GLY A 15 23.16 17.01 41.80
N TYR A 16 22.99 18.28 41.40
CA TYR A 16 22.89 18.73 40.01
C TYR A 16 24.25 18.54 39.32
N ALA A 17 24.28 17.93 38.13
CA ALA A 17 25.36 18.10 37.17
C ALA A 17 24.78 18.00 35.75
N GLY A 18 24.94 19.07 34.97
CA GLY A 18 24.40 19.21 33.64
C GLY A 18 25.04 18.23 32.65
N ALA A 19 24.20 17.50 31.94
CA ALA A 19 24.59 16.75 30.75
C ALA A 19 24.02 17.48 29.53
N THR A 20 24.93 18.11 28.79
CA THR A 20 24.69 18.76 27.49
C THR A 20 24.16 17.72 26.50
N ARG A 21 22.86 17.79 26.19
CA ARG A 21 22.29 17.00 25.09
C ARG A 21 22.71 17.62 23.77
N ARG A 22 23.66 16.95 23.09
CA ARG A 22 23.87 17.12 21.65
C ARG A 22 22.60 16.69 20.93
N ALA A 23 21.91 17.66 20.33
CA ALA A 23 20.86 17.41 19.37
C ALA A 23 21.49 16.81 18.11
N ILE A 24 21.33 15.50 17.93
CA ILE A 24 21.53 14.86 16.63
C ILE A 24 20.25 15.11 15.84
N GLY A 25 20.30 16.10 14.96
CA GLY A 25 19.24 16.38 14.00
C GLY A 25 19.14 15.24 13.00
N VAL A 26 18.25 14.27 13.27
CA VAL A 26 17.73 13.40 12.22
C VAL A 26 16.54 14.14 11.63
N GLY A 27 16.79 14.85 10.53
CA GLY A 27 15.75 15.43 9.71
C GLY A 27 14.90 14.33 9.09
N VAL A 28 13.89 13.87 9.82
CA VAL A 28 12.79 13.11 9.22
C VAL A 28 12.01 14.12 8.39
N ALA A 29 12.26 14.12 7.08
CA ALA A 29 11.46 14.83 6.11
C ALA A 29 10.07 14.18 6.11
N VAL A 30 9.17 14.66 6.97
CA VAL A 30 7.75 14.32 6.94
C VAL A 30 7.22 14.90 5.63
N ARG A 31 7.18 14.07 4.60
CA ARG A 31 6.54 14.43 3.33
C ARG A 31 5.05 14.55 3.61
N SER A 32 4.58 15.79 3.73
CA SER A 32 3.18 16.11 3.99
C SER A 32 2.25 15.41 3.00
N PRO A 33 1.07 14.92 3.44
CA PRO A 33 0.08 14.28 2.57
C PRO A 33 -0.40 15.17 1.41
N ILE A 34 -0.21 16.49 1.52
CA ILE A 34 -0.47 17.48 0.46
C ILE A 34 0.44 17.27 -0.78
N VAL A 35 1.66 16.76 -0.59
CA VAL A 35 2.62 16.55 -1.69
C VAL A 35 2.20 15.41 -2.60
N TRP A 36 1.43 14.42 -2.11
CA TRP A 36 0.90 13.33 -2.96
C TRP A 36 -0.03 13.86 -4.06
N HIS A 37 -0.89 14.83 -3.73
CA HIS A 37 -1.80 15.44 -4.69
C HIS A 37 -1.05 16.21 -5.81
N ILE A 38 0.11 16.78 -5.49
CA ILE A 38 0.93 17.56 -6.43
C ILE A 38 1.90 16.67 -7.22
N GLN A 39 2.42 15.59 -6.64
CA GLN A 39 3.38 14.69 -7.28
C GLN A 39 2.72 13.74 -8.29
N CYS A 40 1.47 13.31 -8.05
CA CYS A 40 0.70 12.47 -8.98
C CYS A 40 0.47 13.17 -10.34
N LEU A 41 0.25 14.49 -10.33
CA LEU A 41 0.05 15.29 -11.55
C LEU A 41 1.34 15.50 -12.37
N ARG A 42 2.52 15.23 -11.82
CA ARG A 42 3.81 15.63 -12.44
C ARG A 42 4.50 14.52 -13.24
N GLN A 43 3.99 13.29 -13.23
CA GLN A 43 4.66 12.14 -13.88
C GLN A 43 4.10 11.73 -15.26
N HIS A 44 3.09 12.43 -15.80
CA HIS A 44 2.58 12.18 -17.16
C HIS A 44 3.17 13.11 -18.22
N GLY A 45 4.50 13.11 -18.33
CA GLY A 45 5.26 13.77 -19.40
C GLY A 45 6.00 12.78 -20.28
N VAL A 46 5.35 11.71 -20.74
CA VAL A 46 5.95 10.76 -21.70
C VAL A 46 5.85 11.37 -23.10
N ARG A 47 6.97 11.89 -23.61
CA ARG A 47 7.13 12.30 -25.01
C ARG A 47 7.20 11.05 -25.87
N HIS A 48 6.18 10.82 -26.70
CA HIS A 48 6.23 9.84 -27.77
C HIS A 48 7.02 10.41 -28.96
N SER A 49 8.17 9.82 -29.28
CA SER A 49 8.81 9.99 -30.59
C SER A 49 8.27 8.92 -31.53
N SER A 50 7.46 9.36 -32.48
CA SER A 50 6.98 8.59 -33.62
C SER A 50 8.12 8.25 -34.58
N THR A 51 8.25 6.99 -34.98
CA THR A 51 8.85 6.64 -36.27
C THR A 51 8.13 5.42 -36.80
N GLN A 52 7.38 5.63 -37.88
CA GLN A 52 6.67 4.61 -38.65
C GLN A 52 7.66 3.90 -39.58
N SER A 53 7.52 2.58 -39.78
CA SER A 53 7.81 1.97 -41.08
C SER A 53 7.00 0.69 -41.28
N ALA A 54 6.73 0.42 -42.54
CA ALA A 54 5.54 -0.23 -43.08
C ALA A 54 5.61 -1.77 -43.23
N ALA A 55 4.44 -2.32 -43.53
CA ALA A 55 4.03 -3.71 -43.69
C ALA A 55 4.87 -4.59 -44.66
N THR A 56 4.81 -5.91 -44.45
CA THR A 56 4.44 -6.93 -45.46
C THR A 56 4.00 -8.21 -44.73
N GLY A 57 2.89 -8.81 -45.15
CA GLY A 57 2.19 -9.88 -44.42
C GLY A 57 2.51 -11.31 -44.82
N SER A 58 1.93 -12.24 -44.06
CA SER A 58 1.57 -13.62 -44.45
C SER A 58 0.91 -14.31 -43.24
N GLU A 59 -0.34 -14.76 -43.37
CA GLU A 59 -0.91 -15.78 -42.48
C GLU A 59 -0.39 -17.17 -42.89
N PRO A 60 -0.25 -18.11 -41.94
CA PRO A 60 -1.26 -19.18 -41.89
C PRO A 60 -1.53 -19.77 -40.49
N GLY A 61 -2.71 -20.36 -40.34
CA GLY A 61 -2.82 -21.72 -39.80
C GLY A 61 -3.08 -21.88 -38.30
N ALA A 62 -4.29 -22.32 -37.96
CA ALA A 62 -4.66 -22.83 -36.65
C ALA A 62 -3.98 -24.19 -36.35
N SER A 63 -3.30 -24.29 -35.22
CA SER A 63 -3.20 -25.53 -34.43
C SER A 63 -2.62 -25.28 -33.03
N SER A 64 -3.45 -25.51 -32.03
CA SER A 64 -3.14 -26.11 -30.71
C SER A 64 -1.72 -25.96 -30.12
N SER A 65 -1.59 -25.09 -29.12
CA SER A 65 -0.90 -25.41 -27.87
C SER A 65 -1.38 -24.47 -26.76
N ILE A 66 -2.17 -24.99 -25.81
CA ILE A 66 -2.49 -24.27 -24.58
C ILE A 66 -1.22 -24.32 -23.73
N ASP A 67 -0.37 -23.31 -23.94
CA ASP A 67 0.96 -23.28 -23.35
C ASP A 67 0.90 -23.08 -21.84
N VAL A 68 1.73 -23.89 -21.17
CA VAL A 68 1.90 -24.07 -19.73
C VAL A 68 2.56 -22.84 -19.05
N ALA A 69 2.30 -21.62 -19.53
CA ALA A 69 2.91 -20.37 -19.09
C ALA A 69 2.07 -19.55 -18.07
N ALA A 70 0.88 -20.03 -17.71
CA ALA A 70 -0.05 -19.31 -16.83
C ALA A 70 0.16 -19.57 -15.32
N SER A 71 1.32 -20.07 -14.92
CA SER A 71 1.56 -20.50 -13.53
C SER A 71 2.24 -19.40 -12.73
N THR A 72 1.51 -18.70 -11.86
CA THR A 72 2.03 -17.82 -10.78
C THR A 72 2.84 -16.56 -11.18
N SER A 73 3.25 -16.44 -12.45
CA SER A 73 4.24 -15.43 -12.91
C SER A 73 3.67 -14.11 -13.40
N ASN A 74 2.42 -13.76 -13.12
CA ASN A 74 1.85 -12.51 -13.64
C ASN A 74 1.20 -11.56 -12.61
N VAL A 75 1.69 -11.57 -11.38
CA VAL A 75 1.33 -10.52 -10.41
C VAL A 75 1.79 -9.16 -10.91
N LEU A 76 3.00 -9.07 -11.48
CA LEU A 76 3.53 -7.79 -11.95
C LEU A 76 2.78 -7.20 -13.15
N ALA A 77 2.28 -7.96 -14.13
CA ALA A 77 1.44 -7.33 -15.17
C ALA A 77 0.05 -6.97 -14.63
N THR A 78 -0.51 -7.75 -13.70
CA THR A 78 -1.74 -7.35 -12.98
C THR A 78 -1.54 -5.99 -12.30
N VAL A 79 -0.41 -5.81 -11.60
CA VAL A 79 -0.06 -4.54 -10.95
C VAL A 79 0.06 -3.42 -11.99
N ARG A 80 0.77 -3.63 -13.10
CA ARG A 80 0.93 -2.61 -14.15
C ARG A 80 -0.40 -2.21 -14.77
N GLU A 81 -1.23 -3.19 -15.12
CA GLU A 81 -2.56 -2.98 -15.69
C GLU A 81 -3.44 -2.16 -14.75
N TYR A 82 -3.58 -2.58 -13.49
CA TYR A 82 -4.48 -1.91 -12.56
C TYR A 82 -3.93 -0.58 -12.04
N ARG A 83 -2.60 -0.37 -12.02
CA ARG A 83 -2.02 0.96 -11.77
C ARG A 83 -2.36 1.96 -12.87
N GLN A 84 -2.49 1.51 -14.13
CA GLN A 84 -2.95 2.38 -15.22
C GLN A 84 -4.46 2.66 -15.14
N LYS A 85 -5.27 1.67 -14.73
CA LYS A 85 -6.73 1.83 -14.57
C LYS A 85 -7.12 2.66 -13.34
N TYR A 86 -6.35 2.57 -12.26
CA TYR A 86 -6.62 3.24 -10.99
C TYR A 86 -5.42 4.10 -10.54
N PRO A 87 -4.99 5.10 -11.33
CA PRO A 87 -3.77 5.86 -11.06
C PRO A 87 -3.82 6.69 -9.78
N SER A 88 -5.03 7.05 -9.32
CA SER A 88 -5.25 7.83 -8.09
C SER A 88 -5.45 6.96 -6.83
N CYS A 89 -5.33 5.64 -6.94
CA CYS A 89 -5.54 4.72 -5.84
C CYS A 89 -4.23 4.01 -5.45
N VAL A 90 -4.08 3.73 -4.16
CA VAL A 90 -3.13 2.72 -3.66
C VAL A 90 -3.68 1.36 -4.07
N LEU A 91 -2.87 0.56 -4.78
CA LEU A 91 -3.29 -0.74 -5.26
C LEU A 91 -2.78 -1.83 -4.33
N LEU A 92 -3.70 -2.44 -3.58
CA LEU A 92 -3.43 -3.63 -2.76
C LEU A 92 -3.73 -4.88 -3.59
N VAL A 93 -2.71 -5.69 -3.86
CA VAL A 93 -2.87 -6.92 -4.63
C VAL A 93 -2.77 -8.13 -3.72
N ARG A 94 -3.83 -8.95 -3.69
CA ARG A 94 -3.82 -10.19 -2.92
C ARG A 94 -2.98 -11.26 -3.61
N VAL A 95 -2.08 -11.84 -2.83
CA VAL A 95 -1.27 -13.00 -3.21
C VAL A 95 -1.28 -13.98 -2.05
N GLY A 96 -2.11 -15.02 -2.16
CA GLY A 96 -2.36 -15.96 -1.07
C GLY A 96 -2.99 -15.25 0.13
N ASP A 97 -2.32 -15.31 1.27
CA ASP A 97 -2.79 -14.74 2.55
C ASP A 97 -2.23 -13.35 2.86
N PHE A 98 -1.63 -12.69 1.85
CA PHE A 98 -1.08 -11.35 2.00
C PHE A 98 -1.70 -10.37 0.99
N TYR A 99 -1.87 -9.14 1.44
CA TYR A 99 -1.97 -7.98 0.56
C TYR A 99 -0.59 -7.40 0.34
N GLU A 100 -0.27 -7.15 -0.93
CA GLU A 100 1.04 -6.74 -1.36
C GLU A 100 0.99 -5.38 -2.09
N LEU A 101 2.01 -4.55 -1.83
CA LEU A 101 2.30 -3.30 -2.52
C LEU A 101 3.61 -3.43 -3.30
N TYR A 102 3.68 -2.74 -4.43
CA TYR A 102 4.74 -2.89 -5.41
C TYR A 102 5.23 -1.57 -5.96
N TYR A 103 6.51 -1.49 -6.30
CA TYR A 103 7.17 -0.29 -6.83
C TYR A 103 7.13 0.86 -5.81
N GLU A 104 6.90 2.09 -6.25
CA GLU A 104 7.02 3.30 -5.43
C GLU A 104 6.03 3.32 -4.26
N GLN A 105 4.79 2.83 -4.44
CA GLN A 105 3.82 2.72 -3.34
C GLN A 105 4.29 1.77 -2.22
N ALA A 106 5.22 0.85 -2.50
CA ALA A 106 5.78 0.01 -1.45
C ALA A 106 6.58 0.86 -0.46
N ASP A 107 7.39 1.80 -0.96
CA ASP A 107 8.13 2.75 -0.15
C ASP A 107 7.21 3.86 0.41
N ASP A 108 6.50 4.58 -0.47
CA ASP A 108 5.73 5.78 -0.11
C ASP A 108 4.51 5.47 0.80
N VAL A 109 3.83 4.34 0.59
CA VAL A 109 2.63 3.98 1.37
C VAL A 109 2.96 2.88 2.36
N GLY A 110 3.58 1.80 1.89
CA GLY A 110 3.92 0.69 2.76
C GLY A 110 4.96 1.07 3.83
N GLY A 111 6.06 1.70 3.43
CA GLY A 111 7.11 2.17 4.34
C GLY A 111 6.68 3.38 5.16
N ASP A 112 6.40 4.50 4.49
CA ASP A 112 6.22 5.79 5.18
C ASP A 112 4.87 5.92 5.89
N VAL A 113 3.78 5.43 5.29
CA VAL A 113 2.42 5.58 5.85
C VAL A 113 2.06 4.42 6.78
N LEU A 114 2.38 3.18 6.41
CA LEU A 114 2.02 1.99 7.17
C LEU A 114 3.13 1.50 8.11
N GLY A 115 4.36 1.99 7.97
CA GLY A 115 5.49 1.56 8.80
C GLY A 115 5.93 0.11 8.55
N LEU A 116 5.64 -0.43 7.36
CA LEU A 116 5.99 -1.80 6.99
C LEU A 116 7.43 -1.88 6.50
N GLN A 117 8.06 -3.03 6.70
CA GLN A 117 9.39 -3.26 6.11
C GLN A 117 9.29 -3.44 4.60
N VAL A 118 10.05 -2.64 3.87
CA VAL A 118 10.09 -2.66 2.40
C VAL A 118 11.37 -3.35 1.93
N VAL A 119 11.20 -4.36 1.09
CA VAL A 119 12.26 -5.24 0.60
C VAL A 119 12.32 -5.26 -0.91
N ASP A 120 13.45 -5.71 -1.45
CA ASP A 120 13.63 -5.96 -2.87
C ASP A 120 13.32 -7.42 -3.19
N LYS A 121 12.26 -7.65 -3.97
CA LYS A 121 11.85 -9.00 -4.41
C LYS A 121 12.31 -9.24 -5.84
N LYS A 122 13.11 -10.28 -6.05
CA LYS A 122 13.59 -10.69 -7.38
C LYS A 122 12.49 -11.41 -8.15
N PHE A 123 12.18 -10.90 -9.34
CA PHE A 123 11.32 -11.53 -10.33
C PHE A 123 12.12 -11.84 -11.61
N LYS A 124 11.54 -12.63 -12.52
CA LYS A 124 12.15 -12.91 -13.84
C LYS A 124 12.45 -11.63 -14.64
N SER A 125 11.65 -10.57 -14.44
CA SER A 125 11.81 -9.28 -15.11
C SER A 125 12.73 -8.29 -14.36
N GLY A 126 13.39 -8.71 -13.29
CA GLY A 126 14.24 -7.84 -12.45
C GLY A 126 13.76 -7.75 -11.00
N SER A 127 14.46 -6.93 -10.20
CA SER A 127 14.10 -6.65 -8.80
C SER A 127 13.02 -5.57 -8.72
N VAL A 128 12.08 -5.72 -7.79
CA VAL A 128 10.99 -4.77 -7.55
C VAL A 128 10.88 -4.49 -6.05
N ARG A 129 10.77 -3.21 -5.69
CA ARG A 129 10.43 -2.76 -4.33
C ARG A 129 9.07 -3.29 -3.93
N PHE A 130 8.99 -3.87 -2.75
CA PHE A 130 7.88 -4.71 -2.34
C PHE A 130 7.66 -4.64 -0.84
N THR A 131 6.40 -4.64 -0.42
CA THR A 131 6.02 -4.90 0.97
C THR A 131 4.61 -5.46 1.02
N GLY A 132 4.21 -5.99 2.17
CA GLY A 132 2.88 -6.55 2.34
C GLY A 132 2.52 -6.83 3.79
N PHE A 133 1.25 -7.15 4.01
CA PHE A 133 0.70 -7.46 5.32
C PHE A 133 -0.36 -8.58 5.22
N PRO A 134 -0.62 -9.33 6.30
CA PRO A 134 -1.59 -10.42 6.29
C PRO A 134 -3.02 -9.95 5.99
N VAL A 135 -3.82 -10.76 5.29
CA VAL A 135 -5.20 -10.41 4.88
C VAL A 135 -6.10 -10.04 6.07
N HIS A 136 -5.94 -10.69 7.22
CA HIS A 136 -6.76 -10.40 8.40
C HIS A 136 -6.50 -9.00 9.01
N THR A 137 -5.38 -8.34 8.68
CA THR A 137 -5.11 -6.97 9.14
C THR A 137 -5.57 -5.91 8.14
N LEU A 138 -6.27 -6.29 7.06
CA LEU A 138 -6.72 -5.39 6.01
C LEU A 138 -7.45 -4.16 6.54
N LEU A 139 -8.48 -4.35 7.37
CA LEU A 139 -9.33 -3.25 7.85
C LEU A 139 -8.51 -2.19 8.61
N ARG A 140 -7.58 -2.61 9.47
CA ARG A 140 -6.66 -1.70 10.19
C ARG A 140 -5.79 -0.86 9.26
N HIS A 141 -5.24 -1.47 8.20
CA HIS A 141 -4.40 -0.74 7.25
C HIS A 141 -5.24 0.18 6.36
N VAL A 142 -6.42 -0.27 5.93
CA VAL A 142 -7.39 0.55 5.18
C VAL A 142 -7.83 1.76 6.01
N GLU A 143 -8.14 1.58 7.29
CA GLU A 143 -8.46 2.69 8.20
C GLU A 143 -7.32 3.71 8.21
N THR A 144 -6.06 3.26 8.34
CA THR A 144 -4.90 4.16 8.33
C THR A 144 -4.80 4.92 7.00
N MET A 145 -4.85 4.22 5.87
CA MET A 145 -4.74 4.85 4.55
C MET A 145 -5.90 5.81 4.25
N VAL A 146 -7.14 5.38 4.48
CA VAL A 146 -8.35 6.10 4.03
C VAL A 146 -8.80 7.12 5.07
N VAL A 147 -8.88 6.74 6.34
CA VAL A 147 -9.37 7.62 7.42
C VAL A 147 -8.30 8.59 7.87
N LYS A 148 -7.06 8.14 8.11
CA LYS A 148 -6.01 9.02 8.64
C LYS A 148 -5.31 9.81 7.53
N HIS A 149 -5.02 9.18 6.40
CA HIS A 149 -4.23 9.78 5.32
C HIS A 149 -5.03 10.20 4.08
N ARG A 150 -6.36 9.96 4.05
CA ARG A 150 -7.27 10.34 2.95
C ARG A 150 -6.86 9.77 1.58
N LEU A 151 -6.17 8.63 1.56
CA LEU A 151 -5.81 7.90 0.36
C LEU A 151 -6.99 7.04 -0.11
N SER A 152 -7.18 6.94 -1.42
CA SER A 152 -8.11 5.96 -2.00
C SER A 152 -7.39 4.63 -2.23
N VAL A 153 -8.05 3.51 -2.01
CA VAL A 153 -7.46 2.16 -2.04
C VAL A 153 -8.25 1.27 -3.00
N ALA A 154 -7.58 0.62 -3.95
CA ALA A 154 -8.16 -0.40 -4.81
C ALA A 154 -7.74 -1.79 -4.32
N LEU A 155 -8.72 -2.63 -3.99
CA LEU A 155 -8.52 -4.02 -3.56
C LEU A 155 -8.58 -4.94 -4.76
N CYS A 156 -7.46 -5.58 -5.09
CA CYS A 156 -7.35 -6.58 -6.14
C CYS A 156 -7.30 -7.98 -5.53
N GLU A 157 -8.41 -8.70 -5.64
CA GLU A 157 -8.57 -10.03 -5.06
C GLU A 157 -8.13 -11.13 -6.00
N GLN A 158 -7.80 -12.27 -5.42
CA GLN A 158 -7.36 -13.47 -6.12
C GLN A 158 -8.50 -14.48 -6.19
N PHE A 159 -8.85 -14.91 -7.40
CA PHE A 159 -9.91 -15.86 -7.69
C PHE A 159 -9.33 -17.13 -8.29
N GLN A 160 -9.81 -18.28 -7.83
CA GLN A 160 -9.50 -19.58 -8.44
C GLN A 160 -10.73 -20.05 -9.21
N GLU A 161 -10.58 -20.22 -10.52
CA GLU A 161 -11.63 -20.79 -11.36
C GLU A 161 -11.54 -22.32 -11.34
N SER A 162 -12.69 -23.00 -11.26
CA SER A 162 -12.74 -24.46 -11.27
C SER A 162 -12.13 -25.01 -12.56
N GLY A 163 -11.22 -25.98 -12.42
CA GLY A 163 -10.53 -26.57 -13.56
C GLY A 163 -9.34 -25.77 -14.11
N ARG A 164 -9.02 -24.58 -13.56
CA ARG A 164 -7.79 -23.84 -13.91
C ARG A 164 -6.76 -23.91 -12.78
N ARG A 165 -5.50 -24.18 -13.15
CA ARG A 165 -4.36 -24.14 -12.19
C ARG A 165 -3.94 -22.71 -11.84
N ALA A 166 -4.32 -21.74 -12.67
CA ALA A 166 -3.93 -20.35 -12.54
C ALA A 166 -4.97 -19.55 -11.76
N PHE A 167 -4.50 -18.62 -10.95
CA PHE A 167 -5.37 -17.65 -10.30
C PHE A 167 -5.57 -16.42 -11.17
N THR A 168 -6.81 -15.97 -11.26
CA THR A 168 -7.18 -14.70 -11.89
C THR A 168 -7.26 -13.61 -10.83
N ARG A 169 -6.83 -12.39 -11.16
CA ARG A 169 -6.87 -11.25 -10.24
C ARG A 169 -7.73 -10.13 -10.77
N ARG A 170 -8.65 -9.62 -9.94
CA ARG A 170 -9.58 -8.55 -10.33
C ARG A 170 -9.80 -7.58 -9.18
N VAL A 171 -9.92 -6.30 -9.51
CA VAL A 171 -10.32 -5.29 -8.54
C VAL A 171 -11.77 -5.53 -8.15
N THR A 172 -12.02 -5.79 -6.87
CA THR A 172 -13.36 -6.08 -6.32
C THR A 172 -13.99 -4.86 -5.67
N ARG A 173 -13.17 -3.97 -5.11
CA ARG A 173 -13.63 -2.79 -4.39
C ARG A 173 -12.63 -1.66 -4.50
N VAL A 174 -13.13 -0.45 -4.73
CA VAL A 174 -12.39 0.79 -4.54
C VAL A 174 -12.95 1.48 -3.31
N ILE A 175 -12.09 1.75 -2.35
CA ILE A 175 -12.41 2.37 -1.07
C ILE A 175 -11.89 3.79 -1.12
N THR A 176 -12.80 4.76 -1.09
CA THR A 176 -12.47 6.18 -1.01
C THR A 176 -12.93 6.73 0.35
N PRO A 177 -12.42 7.89 0.80
CA PRO A 177 -12.84 8.46 2.09
C PRO A 177 -14.36 8.61 2.24
N GLY A 178 -15.08 8.95 1.15
CA GLY A 178 -16.54 9.09 1.14
C GLY A 178 -17.33 7.78 0.99
N THR A 179 -16.68 6.66 0.66
CA THR A 179 -17.35 5.37 0.35
C THR A 179 -17.01 4.26 1.37
N LEU A 180 -16.56 4.65 2.56
CA LEU A 180 -16.35 3.70 3.65
C LEU A 180 -17.68 3.14 4.13
N ILE A 181 -17.77 1.81 4.15
CA ILE A 181 -18.95 1.06 4.62
C ILE A 181 -18.62 0.13 5.80
N ASP A 182 -17.33 -0.01 6.15
CA ASP A 182 -16.90 -0.90 7.22
C ASP A 182 -17.06 -0.20 8.57
N ASP A 183 -17.87 -0.79 9.46
CA ASP A 183 -18.23 -0.20 10.75
C ASP A 183 -17.01 0.12 11.62
N GLU A 184 -15.98 -0.73 11.61
CA GLU A 184 -14.73 -0.49 12.34
C GLU A 184 -14.06 0.83 11.90
N CYS A 185 -14.07 1.13 10.60
CA CYS A 185 -13.50 2.36 10.06
C CYS A 185 -14.37 3.59 10.38
N LEU A 186 -15.70 3.44 10.35
CA LEU A 186 -16.64 4.53 10.65
C LEU A 186 -16.68 4.84 12.15
N ALA A 187 -16.60 3.83 13.01
CA ALA A 187 -16.62 3.93 14.46
C ALA A 187 -15.46 4.76 15.02
N THR A 188 -14.29 4.74 14.36
CA THR A 188 -13.15 5.61 14.74
C THR A 188 -13.50 7.09 14.65
N THR A 189 -14.31 7.49 13.66
CA THR A 189 -14.61 8.90 13.42
C THR A 189 -15.87 9.39 14.13
N ARG A 190 -16.85 8.50 14.40
CA ARG A 190 -18.16 8.81 15.00
C ARG A 190 -18.89 9.99 14.34
N VAL A 191 -18.67 10.19 13.04
CA VAL A 191 -19.33 11.22 12.23
C VAL A 191 -19.99 10.59 11.01
N HIS A 192 -20.98 11.27 10.46
CA HIS A 192 -21.60 10.87 9.21
C HIS A 192 -20.60 10.99 8.05
N ASN A 193 -20.59 9.99 7.16
CA ASN A 193 -19.77 9.97 5.95
C ASN A 193 -20.65 10.30 4.74
N PHE A 194 -20.41 11.43 4.09
CA PHE A 194 -21.24 11.93 2.99
C PHE A 194 -20.48 11.91 1.66
N ILE A 195 -21.21 11.64 0.58
CA ILE A 195 -20.75 11.83 -0.80
C ILE A 195 -21.56 12.96 -1.40
N LEU A 196 -20.88 13.88 -2.09
CA LEU A 196 -21.50 15.00 -2.78
C LEU A 196 -21.13 14.94 -4.27
N CYS A 197 -22.14 15.09 -5.12
CA CYS A 197 -21.95 15.33 -6.55
C CYS A 197 -22.60 16.67 -6.90
N ILE A 198 -21.86 17.52 -7.61
CA ILE A 198 -22.37 18.79 -8.14
C ILE A 198 -22.23 18.69 -9.66
N ALA A 199 -23.35 18.84 -10.36
CA ALA A 199 -23.41 18.90 -11.82
C ALA A 199 -23.78 20.32 -12.26
N ARG A 200 -23.31 20.72 -13.43
CA ARG A 200 -23.54 22.05 -14.00
C ARG A 200 -24.62 21.99 -15.07
#